data_AF-A0A256HAZ9-F1
#
_entry.id   AF-A0A256HAZ9-F1
#
_cell.length_a   1.000
_cell.length_b   1.000
_cell.length_c   1.000
_cell.angle_alpha   90.00
_cell.angle_beta   90.00
_cell.angle_gamma   90.00
#
_symmetry.space_group_name_H-M   'P 1'
#
loop_
_entity.id
_entity.type
_entity.pdbx_description
1 polymer ?
#
loop_
_entity_poly.entity_id
_entity_poly.type
_entity_poly.pdbx_seq_one_letter_code
_entity_poly.pdbx_strand_id
1 'polypeptide(L)'
;MPEEVLFKSESDQSREEIASYLRKVADTLDSGDAINLKAGSESVTLNPPARPTFEVKAEREGPAGNMTERSIEFELEWDENDGEEGGGSDQLEIE
;
A
#
# COMPACT_ATOMS: atom_id res chain seq x y z
N MET A 1 0.70 -18.47 -6.25
CA MET A 1 0.58 -18.83 -4.83
C MET A 1 -0.85 -18.54 -4.40
N PRO A 2 -1.42 -19.21 -3.38
CA PRO A 2 -2.71 -18.79 -2.86
C PRO A 2 -2.58 -17.38 -2.25
N GLU A 3 -3.64 -16.60 -2.37
CA GLU A 3 -3.74 -15.24 -1.84
C GLU A 3 -4.94 -15.19 -0.89
N GLU A 4 -4.77 -14.57 0.28
CA GLU A 4 -5.84 -14.26 1.22
C GLU A 4 -6.00 -12.75 1.32
N VAL A 5 -7.15 -12.22 0.88
CA VAL A 5 -7.43 -10.79 0.90
C VAL A 5 -8.05 -10.43 2.25
N LEU A 6 -7.30 -9.71 3.10
CA LEU A 6 -7.77 -9.27 4.42
C LEU A 6 -8.74 -8.08 4.34
N PHE A 7 -8.60 -7.22 3.34
CA PHE A 7 -9.43 -6.03 3.13
C PHE A 7 -9.32 -5.56 1.68
N LYS A 8 -10.42 -5.08 1.09
CA LYS A 8 -10.43 -4.43 -0.23
C LYS A 8 -11.46 -3.30 -0.26
N SER A 9 -11.10 -2.19 -0.90
CA SER A 9 -12.06 -1.14 -1.28
C SER A 9 -11.66 -0.53 -2.62
N GLU A 10 -12.64 -0.24 -3.48
CA GLU A 10 -12.41 0.33 -4.81
C GLU A 10 -13.54 1.32 -5.12
N SER A 11 -13.18 2.54 -5.51
CA SER A 11 -14.15 3.61 -5.81
C SER A 11 -13.50 4.75 -6.61
N ASP A 12 -14.28 5.40 -7.46
CA ASP A 12 -13.86 6.65 -8.11
C ASP A 12 -13.70 7.78 -7.07
N GLN A 13 -12.54 8.43 -7.06
CA GLN A 13 -12.22 9.53 -6.16
C GLN A 13 -11.53 10.67 -6.92
N SER A 14 -11.74 11.90 -6.45
CA SER A 14 -10.95 13.05 -6.91
C SER A 14 -9.48 12.93 -6.50
N ARG A 15 -8.61 13.65 -7.19
CA ARG A 15 -7.16 13.68 -6.87
C ARG A 15 -6.92 14.24 -5.47
N GLU A 16 -7.76 15.19 -5.05
CA GLU A 16 -7.71 15.82 -3.73
C GLU A 16 -8.09 14.85 -2.62
N GLU A 17 -9.11 14.01 -2.84
CA GLU A 17 -9.51 12.95 -1.89
C GLU A 17 -8.41 11.90 -1.74
N ILE A 18 -7.85 11.43 -2.86
CA ILE A 18 -6.73 10.47 -2.87
C ILE A 18 -5.52 11.04 -2.13
N ALA A 19 -5.13 12.28 -2.43
CA ALA A 19 -4.01 12.94 -1.76
C ALA A 19 -4.26 13.14 -0.25
N SER A 20 -5.50 13.45 0.14
CA SER A 20 -5.89 13.53 1.55
C SER A 20 -5.76 12.18 2.25
N TYR A 21 -6.15 11.09 1.58
CA TYR A 21 -6.01 9.74 2.09
C TYR A 21 -4.54 9.32 2.26
N LEU A 22 -3.71 9.53 1.23
CA LEU A 22 -2.28 9.21 1.27
C LEU A 22 -1.54 9.98 2.38
N ARG A 23 -1.90 11.25 2.63
CA ARG A 23 -1.33 12.01 3.76
C ARG A 23 -1.68 11.37 5.10
N LYS A 24 -2.91 10.90 5.31
CA LYS A 24 -3.28 10.21 6.54
C LYS A 24 -2.49 8.92 6.74
N VAL A 25 -2.27 8.17 5.66
CA VAL A 25 -1.42 6.97 5.71
C VAL A 25 0.00 7.35 6.10
N ALA A 26 0.58 8.38 5.48
CA ALA A 26 1.91 8.88 5.81
C ALA A 26 2.00 9.35 7.28
N ASP A 27 1.03 10.13 7.77
CA ASP A 27 0.98 10.60 9.16
C ASP A 27 0.91 9.43 10.16
N THR A 28 0.18 8.35 9.82
CA THR A 28 0.05 7.16 10.66
C THR A 28 1.36 6.35 10.70
N LEU A 29 2.05 6.25 9.56
CA LEU A 29 3.36 5.60 9.48
C LEU A 29 4.41 6.37 10.28
N ASP A 30 4.43 7.71 10.19
CA ASP A 30 5.38 8.56 10.91
C ASP A 30 5.17 8.52 12.43
N SER A 31 3.92 8.33 12.90
CA SER A 31 3.64 8.15 14.33
C SER A 31 3.99 6.75 14.85
N GLY A 32 4.19 5.77 13.97
CA GLY A 32 4.38 4.37 14.33
C GLY A 32 3.10 3.70 14.87
N ASP A 33 1.93 4.29 14.62
CA ASP A 33 0.64 3.74 15.04
C ASP A 33 0.16 2.63 14.09
N ALA A 34 -0.78 1.82 14.59
CA ALA A 34 -1.44 0.82 13.77
C ALA A 34 -2.30 1.46 12.67
N ILE A 35 -2.20 0.94 11.44
CA ILE A 35 -3.01 1.38 10.31
C ILE A 35 -4.38 0.71 10.40
N ASN A 36 -5.43 1.52 10.47
CA ASN A 36 -6.81 1.05 10.50
C ASN A 36 -7.49 1.35 9.16
N LEU A 37 -7.77 0.31 8.38
CA LEU A 37 -8.53 0.42 7.13
C LEU A 37 -10.00 0.12 7.40
N LYS A 38 -10.90 0.91 6.82
CA LYS A 38 -12.34 0.76 7.00
C LYS A 38 -13.13 1.16 5.76
N ALA A 39 -14.07 0.31 5.35
CA ALA A 39 -15.06 0.59 4.31
C ALA A 39 -16.42 0.02 4.74
N GLY A 40 -17.41 0.89 4.95
CA GLY A 40 -18.73 0.48 5.44
C GLY A 40 -18.65 -0.25 6.78
N SER A 41 -19.06 -1.53 6.80
CA SER A 41 -19.01 -2.42 7.95
C SER A 41 -17.70 -3.23 8.06
N GLU A 42 -16.85 -3.21 7.04
CA GLU A 42 -15.58 -3.94 7.02
C GLU A 42 -14.45 -3.08 7.59
N SER A 43 -13.59 -3.71 8.38
CA SER A 43 -12.39 -3.06 8.92
C SER A 43 -11.30 -4.07 9.22
N VAL A 44 -10.04 -3.67 9.00
CA VAL A 44 -8.85 -4.39 9.42
C VAL A 44 -7.89 -3.43 10.11
N THR A 45 -7.15 -3.94 11.10
CA THR A 45 -6.04 -3.23 11.74
C THR A 45 -4.74 -3.95 11.38
N LEU A 46 -3.80 -3.22 10.81
CA LEU A 46 -2.48 -3.70 10.43
C LEU A 46 -1.43 -3.03 11.32
N ASN A 47 -0.38 -3.77 11.67
CA ASN A 47 0.73 -3.28 12.49
C ASN A 47 2.05 -3.42 11.71
N PRO A 48 2.33 -2.52 10.75
CA PRO A 48 3.61 -2.56 10.04
C PRO A 48 4.78 -2.44 11.02
N PRO A 49 5.90 -3.16 10.81
CA PRO A 49 7.10 -3.00 11.63
C PRO A 49 7.73 -1.61 11.40
N ALA A 50 8.73 -1.24 12.20
CA ALA A 50 9.43 0.04 12.05
C ALA A 50 10.20 0.18 10.72
N ARG A 51 10.48 -0.92 10.02
CA ARG A 51 11.19 -0.96 8.74
C ARG A 51 10.57 -1.99 7.78
N PRO A 52 9.37 -1.73 7.24
CA PRO A 52 8.81 -2.54 6.17
C PRO A 52 9.56 -2.27 4.87
N THR A 53 9.45 -3.18 3.91
CA THR A 53 9.85 -2.90 2.52
C THR A 53 8.80 -1.98 1.91
N PHE A 54 9.23 -0.95 1.18
CA PHE A 54 8.34 -0.08 0.41
C PHE A 54 8.64 -0.23 -1.08
N GLU A 55 7.67 -0.74 -1.83
CA GLU A 55 7.74 -0.86 -3.29
C GLU A 55 6.84 0.20 -3.94
N VAL A 56 7.34 0.82 -5.01
CA VAL A 56 6.56 1.68 -5.90
C VAL A 56 6.67 1.14 -7.31
N LYS A 57 5.53 0.85 -7.91
CA LYS A 57 5.46 0.23 -9.23
C LYS A 57 4.47 1.00 -10.10
N ALA A 58 4.85 1.23 -11.36
CA ALA A 58 3.95 1.80 -12.36
C ALA A 58 3.87 0.83 -13.53
N GLU A 59 2.66 0.51 -13.96
CA GLU A 59 2.45 -0.55 -14.95
C GLU A 59 1.37 -0.22 -15.98
N ARG A 60 1.36 -1.05 -17.03
CA ARG A 60 0.28 -1.12 -18.00
C ARG A 60 -0.30 -2.51 -17.95
N GLU A 61 -1.60 -2.59 -17.70
CA GLU A 61 -2.30 -3.86 -17.60
C GLU A 61 -3.25 -4.07 -18.78
N GLY A 62 -3.42 -5.35 -19.15
CA GLY A 62 -4.32 -5.81 -20.21
C GLY A 62 -3.73 -6.98 -21.00
N PRO A 63 -4.50 -7.57 -21.92
CA PRO A 63 -4.03 -8.67 -22.76
C PRO A 63 -2.74 -8.33 -23.52
N ALA A 64 -1.92 -9.35 -23.80
CA ALA A 64 -0.71 -9.17 -24.59
C ALA A 64 -1.01 -8.51 -25.95
N GLY A 65 -0.36 -7.38 -26.24
CA GLY A 65 -0.60 -6.58 -27.44
C GLY A 65 -1.80 -5.62 -27.35
N ASN A 66 -2.54 -5.61 -26.25
CA ASN A 66 -3.67 -4.70 -25.99
C ASN A 66 -3.75 -4.29 -24.51
N MET A 67 -2.72 -3.63 -24.02
CA MET A 67 -2.69 -3.06 -22.66
C MET A 67 -3.51 -1.77 -22.62
N THR A 68 -4.62 -1.77 -21.89
CA THR A 68 -5.60 -0.69 -21.87
C THR A 68 -5.65 0.10 -20.57
N GLU A 69 -5.01 -0.41 -19.52
CA GLU A 69 -5.04 0.17 -18.19
C GLU A 69 -3.66 0.65 -17.75
N ARG A 70 -3.64 1.64 -16.85
CA ARG A 70 -2.43 2.14 -16.19
C ARG A 70 -2.71 2.29 -14.70
N SER A 71 -1.79 1.83 -13.90
CA SER A 71 -1.82 1.94 -12.45
C SER A 71 -0.47 2.42 -11.93
N ILE A 72 -0.51 3.01 -10.72
CA ILE A 72 0.64 3.19 -9.85
C ILE A 72 0.26 2.52 -8.54
N GLU A 73 1.13 1.65 -8.07
CA GLU A 73 0.99 0.90 -6.83
C GLU A 73 2.03 1.41 -5.82
N PHE A 74 1.59 1.52 -4.57
CA PHE A 74 2.42 1.84 -3.42
C PHE A 74 2.20 0.71 -2.41
N GLU A 75 3.19 -0.14 -2.25
CA GLU A 75 3.09 -1.35 -1.45
C GLU A 75 4.02 -1.31 -0.25
N LEU A 76 3.50 -1.70 0.90
CA LEU A 76 4.27 -1.97 2.10
C LEU A 76 4.23 -3.48 2.34
N GLU A 77 5.41 -4.11 2.39
CA GLU A 77 5.55 -5.55 2.58
C GLU A 77 6.38 -5.84 3.83
N TRP A 78 5.95 -6.84 4.60
CA TRP A 78 6.68 -7.39 5.74
C TRP A 78 6.27 -8.83 6.02
N ASP A 79 7.14 -9.60 6.68
CA ASP A 79 6.81 -10.92 7.19
C ASP A 79 6.03 -10.78 8.51
N GLU A 80 4.88 -11.43 8.63
CA GLU A 80 4.05 -11.39 9.85
C GLU A 80 4.67 -12.18 11.02
N ASN A 81 5.62 -13.07 10.75
CA ASN A 81 6.27 -13.93 11.73
C ASN A 81 7.70 -13.47 12.08
N ASP A 82 8.31 -12.61 11.27
CA ASP A 82 9.67 -12.14 11.50
C ASP A 82 9.67 -10.80 12.24
N GLY A 83 9.93 -10.88 13.53
CA GLY A 83 9.62 -9.83 14.48
C GLY A 83 10.50 -8.59 14.43
N GLU A 84 11.58 -8.54 13.64
CA GLU A 84 12.52 -7.40 13.58
C GLU A 84 13.70 -7.77 12.65
N GLU A 85 13.64 -7.58 11.33
CA GLU A 85 14.87 -7.39 10.52
C GLU A 85 14.54 -6.89 9.09
N GLY A 86 14.48 -5.56 8.94
CA GLY A 86 14.31 -4.92 7.63
C GLY A 86 15.53 -5.09 6.73
N GLY A 87 15.37 -5.88 5.67
CA GLY A 87 16.30 -6.01 4.55
C GLY A 87 16.44 -4.69 3.80
N GLY A 88 17.67 -4.21 3.62
CA GLY A 88 17.93 -2.93 2.96
C GLY A 88 17.67 -2.99 1.45
N SER A 89 17.23 -1.87 0.88
CA SER A 89 17.26 -1.61 -0.56
C SER A 89 17.32 -0.11 -0.85
N ASP A 90 17.69 0.18 -2.10
CA ASP A 90 18.08 1.48 -2.65
C ASP A 90 17.09 2.63 -2.36
N GLN A 91 17.62 3.85 -2.26
CA GLN A 91 16.85 5.03 -1.90
C GLN A 91 15.88 5.42 -3.03
N LEU A 92 14.57 5.31 -2.76
CA LEU A 92 13.53 5.83 -3.64
C LEU A 92 13.50 7.36 -3.59
N GLU A 93 13.48 8.02 -4.75
CA GLU A 93 13.29 9.46 -4.89
C GLU A 93 11.94 9.75 -5.57
N ILE A 94 11.25 10.80 -5.10
CA ILE A 94 10.03 11.33 -5.73
C ILE A 94 10.36 12.75 -6.21
N GLU A 95 10.22 12.99 -7.51
CA GLU A 95 10.39 14.32 -8.15
C GLU A 95 9.06 15.00 -8.47
#